data_AF-X1BWQ2-F1
#
_entry.id   AF-X1BWQ2-F1
#
_cell.length_a   1.000
_cell.length_b   1.000
_cell.length_c   1.000
_cell.angle_alpha   90.00
_cell.angle_beta   90.00
_cell.angle_gamma   90.00
#
_symmetry.space_group_name_H-M   'P 1'
#
loop_
_entity.id
_entity.type
_entity.pdbx_description
1 polymer ?
#
loop_
_entity_poly.entity_id
_entity_poly.type
_entity_poly.pdbx_seq_one_letter_code
_entity_poly.pdbx_strand_id
1 'polypeptide(L)'
;MYQGKYSAVDINNTGKPVTVGGTGNIVENSDGSPVLFSEFVELIRREIPEAKAKPVPDRKTVPDHLKKYVIQDLPTKNYDRSEPSHVPEDIRPPLSAPDSDNPKNPAQHSGQSSLSRTDDGIPFSRSTDRWSYEHRAKNVPIVYNPLPDDGGLISLHDQYQMSYWNTYADIYQVMTATGNWAWENGRYDQAGFVNNATMIAQFGEGWGATTLAVCWSRWDYTGFSIEADIAMNPAYSWTVNDYSTYYNSNLFNADRTLLHEIGHSWGLQHQWTTLSVMNYAP
;
A
#
# COMPACT_ATOMS: atom_id res chain seq x y z
N MET A 1 -4.80 -2.82 -15.77
CA MET A 1 -3.96 -3.82 -15.10
C MET A 1 -2.86 -3.09 -14.35
N TYR A 2 -3.16 -2.74 -13.10
CA TYR A 2 -2.34 -1.91 -12.22
C TYR A 2 -1.44 -2.83 -11.39
N GLN A 3 -0.14 -2.56 -11.31
CA GLN A 3 0.83 -3.41 -10.63
C GLN A 3 1.77 -2.56 -9.78
N GLY A 4 1.71 -2.70 -8.46
CA GLY A 4 2.91 -2.55 -7.62
C GLY A 4 3.96 -3.54 -8.13
N LYS A 5 5.14 -3.05 -8.49
CA LYS A 5 6.22 -3.87 -9.07
C LYS A 5 7.28 -4.13 -8.03
N TYR A 6 7.43 -5.39 -7.65
CA TYR A 6 8.40 -5.82 -6.65
C TYR A 6 9.69 -6.25 -7.31
N SER A 7 10.79 -5.61 -6.91
CA SER A 7 12.14 -6.03 -7.29
C SER A 7 12.92 -6.36 -6.03
N ALA A 8 13.04 -7.64 -5.67
CA ALA A 8 13.97 -8.03 -4.62
C ALA A 8 15.39 -7.96 -5.18
N VAL A 9 16.33 -7.39 -4.43
CA VAL A 9 17.73 -7.35 -4.83
C VAL A 9 18.50 -8.21 -3.84
N ASP A 10 19.11 -9.29 -4.33
CA ASP A 10 20.05 -10.04 -3.52
C ASP A 10 21.31 -9.18 -3.30
N ILE A 11 21.34 -8.50 -2.16
CA ILE A 11 22.46 -7.66 -1.75
C ILE A 11 23.74 -8.45 -1.47
N ASN A 12 23.69 -9.80 -1.45
CA ASN A 12 24.79 -10.63 -0.98
C ASN A 12 25.60 -11.37 -2.05
N ASN A 13 25.14 -11.58 -3.30
CA ASN A 13 26.05 -12.05 -4.38
C ASN A 13 25.40 -12.17 -5.78
N THR A 14 25.28 -11.06 -6.54
CA THR A 14 25.43 -11.00 -8.02
C THR A 14 24.91 -9.71 -8.66
N GLY A 15 24.23 -8.82 -7.92
CA GLY A 15 23.68 -7.58 -8.49
C GLY A 15 22.57 -7.82 -9.54
N LYS A 16 22.00 -9.03 -9.56
CA LYS A 16 20.88 -9.37 -10.45
C LYS A 16 19.56 -9.13 -9.71
N PRO A 17 18.61 -8.39 -10.29
CA PRO A 17 17.26 -8.29 -9.75
C PRO A 17 16.62 -9.67 -9.70
N VAL A 18 16.00 -10.02 -8.58
CA VAL A 18 15.15 -11.19 -8.41
C VAL A 18 13.70 -10.71 -8.38
N THR A 19 12.91 -11.11 -9.37
CA THR A 19 11.46 -10.89 -9.35
C THR A 19 10.85 -11.89 -8.38
N VAL A 20 10.23 -11.41 -7.30
CA VAL A 20 9.48 -12.28 -6.37
C VAL A 20 8.03 -12.33 -6.85
N GLY A 21 7.55 -13.54 -7.17
CA GLY A 21 6.16 -13.77 -7.58
C GLY A 21 5.17 -13.36 -6.48
N GLY A 22 4.11 -12.66 -6.89
CA GLY A 22 3.13 -11.99 -6.03
C GLY A 22 2.04 -12.87 -5.42
N THR A 23 2.34 -14.12 -5.05
CA THR A 23 1.38 -14.95 -4.31
C THR A 23 1.73 -14.89 -2.83
N GLY A 24 0.98 -14.12 -2.05
CA GLY A 24 1.00 -14.23 -0.59
C GLY A 24 0.75 -15.68 -0.16
N ASN A 25 1.13 -16.04 1.07
CA ASN A 25 0.95 -17.41 1.57
C ASN A 25 -0.54 -17.76 1.59
N ILE A 26 -0.97 -18.64 0.67
CA ILE A 26 -2.33 -19.18 0.68
C ILE A 26 -2.45 -20.08 1.90
N VAL A 27 -3.46 -19.84 2.73
CA VAL A 27 -3.76 -20.69 3.88
C VAL A 27 -4.57 -21.88 3.38
N GLU A 28 -3.96 -23.05 3.45
CA GLU A 28 -4.55 -24.33 3.07
C GLU A 28 -4.55 -25.27 4.28
N ASN A 29 -5.53 -26.17 4.34
CA ASN A 29 -5.52 -27.29 5.26
C ASN A 29 -4.34 -28.22 4.95
N SER A 30 -4.02 -29.14 5.86
CA SER A 30 -2.91 -30.09 5.67
C SER A 30 -3.07 -31.02 4.46
N ASP A 31 -4.27 -31.13 3.91
CA ASP A 31 -4.60 -31.87 2.69
C ASP A 31 -4.54 -31.01 1.40
N GLY A 32 -4.15 -29.73 1.51
CA GLY A 32 -4.11 -28.77 0.41
C GLY A 32 -5.47 -28.19 0.02
N SER A 33 -6.54 -28.49 0.77
CA SER A 33 -7.84 -27.86 0.55
C SER A 33 -7.87 -26.42 1.07
N PRO A 34 -8.67 -25.52 0.47
CA PRO A 34 -8.84 -24.16 0.97
C PRO A 34 -9.45 -24.15 2.38
N VAL A 35 -8.93 -23.29 3.25
CA VAL A 35 -9.50 -23.06 4.59
C VAL A 35 -10.84 -22.32 4.47
N LEU A 36 -11.82 -22.63 5.31
CA LEU A 36 -13.08 -21.88 5.35
C LEU A 36 -12.85 -20.47 5.91
N PHE A 37 -13.65 -19.48 5.49
CA PHE A 37 -13.52 -18.10 6.01
C PHE A 37 -13.55 -18.03 7.54
N SER A 38 -14.45 -18.80 8.18
CA SER A 38 -14.54 -18.87 9.64
C SER A 38 -13.27 -19.40 10.28
N GLU A 39 -12.64 -20.41 9.68
CA GLU A 39 -11.40 -21.00 10.17
C GLU A 39 -10.21 -20.05 9.97
N PHE A 40 -10.17 -19.33 8.84
CA PHE A 40 -9.22 -18.26 8.61
C PHE A 40 -9.36 -17.14 9.65
N VAL A 41 -10.58 -16.70 9.95
CA VAL A 41 -10.83 -15.70 11.00
C VAL A 41 -10.36 -16.19 12.36
N GLU A 42 -10.62 -17.45 12.73
CA GLU A 42 -10.13 -18.03 13.98
C GLU A 42 -8.59 -18.13 14.02
N LEU A 43 -7.96 -18.44 12.89
CA LEU A 43 -6.50 -18.44 12.76
C LEU A 43 -5.94 -17.04 13.05
N ILE A 44 -6.47 -16.00 12.40
CA ILE A 44 -6.06 -14.61 12.65
C ILE A 44 -6.33 -14.21 14.11
N ARG A 45 -7.50 -14.56 14.66
CA ARG A 45 -7.83 -14.28 16.07
C ARG A 45 -6.84 -14.90 17.04
N ARG A 46 -6.33 -16.10 16.74
CA ARG A 46 -5.32 -16.77 17.56
C ARG A 46 -3.96 -16.08 17.49
N GLU A 47 -3.62 -15.49 16.35
CA GLU A 47 -2.37 -14.73 16.19
C GLU A 47 -2.42 -13.35 16.85
N ILE A 48 -3.60 -12.73 16.99
CA ILE A 48 -3.74 -11.38 17.57
C ILE A 48 -3.11 -11.28 18.99
N PRO A 49 -3.38 -12.18 19.95
CA PRO A 49 -2.73 -12.14 21.26
C PRO A 49 -1.21 -12.26 21.17
N GLU A 50 -0.69 -13.12 20.29
CA GLU A 50 0.76 -13.29 20.09
C GLU A 50 1.39 -12.02 19.50
N ALA A 51 0.72 -11.40 18.52
CA ALA A 51 1.14 -10.13 17.93
C ALA A 51 1.11 -8.99 18.97
N LYS A 52 0.07 -8.92 19.81
CA LYS A 52 -0.06 -7.93 20.90
C LYS A 52 0.96 -8.14 22.02
N ALA A 53 1.43 -9.38 22.22
CA ALA A 53 2.45 -9.70 23.21
C ALA A 53 3.87 -9.34 22.75
N LYS A 54 4.08 -9.14 21.43
CA LYS A 54 5.35 -8.62 20.93
C LYS A 54 5.51 -7.16 21.39
N PRO A 55 6.73 -6.75 21.76
CA PRO A 55 6.98 -5.35 22.08
C PRO A 55 6.56 -4.48 20.90
N VAL A 56 5.95 -3.34 21.20
CA VAL A 56 5.67 -2.32 20.18
C VAL A 56 7.01 -1.96 19.51
N PRO A 57 7.04 -1.85 18.18
CA PRO A 57 8.22 -1.37 17.47
C PRO A 57 8.79 -0.12 18.14
N ASP A 58 10.09 -0.12 18.40
CA ASP A 58 10.70 1.01 19.06
C ASP A 58 10.80 2.19 18.09
N ARG A 59 9.86 3.15 18.23
CA ARG A 59 9.87 4.41 17.50
C ARG A 59 11.14 5.24 17.68
N LYS A 60 11.94 4.96 18.72
CA LYS A 60 13.11 5.76 19.10
C LYS A 60 14.41 5.23 18.51
N THR A 61 14.46 3.98 18.08
CA THR A 61 15.64 3.37 17.44
C THR A 61 15.66 3.66 15.94
N VAL A 62 15.69 4.95 15.62
CA VAL A 62 16.15 5.44 14.32
C VAL A 62 17.68 5.57 14.36
N PRO A 63 18.41 5.37 13.25
CA PRO A 63 19.85 5.65 13.21
C PRO A 63 20.15 7.06 13.74
N ASP A 64 21.16 7.20 14.62
CA ASP A 64 21.42 8.46 15.34
C ASP A 64 21.56 9.68 14.41
N HIS A 65 22.13 9.48 13.23
CA HIS A 65 22.30 10.54 12.22
C HIS A 65 20.97 11.02 11.60
N LEU A 66 19.92 10.19 11.63
CA LEU A 66 18.57 10.53 11.15
C LEU A 66 17.66 11.08 12.25
N LYS A 67 17.90 10.75 13.54
CA LYS A 67 17.02 11.11 14.66
C LYS A 67 16.59 12.57 14.69
N LYS A 68 17.48 13.51 14.33
CA LYS A 68 17.21 14.96 14.33
C LYS A 68 16.31 15.44 13.19
N TYR A 69 16.16 14.63 12.15
CA TYR A 69 15.30 14.92 11.00
C TYR A 69 13.98 14.17 11.07
N VAL A 70 13.89 13.16 11.94
CA VAL A 70 12.73 12.28 12.06
C VAL A 70 11.69 12.91 12.97
N ILE A 71 10.49 13.05 12.43
CA ILE A 71 9.27 13.48 13.06
C ILE A 71 8.49 12.22 13.45
N GLN A 72 8.37 11.98 14.75
CA GLN A 72 7.75 10.77 15.29
C GLN A 72 6.21 10.85 15.35
N ASP A 73 5.68 12.08 15.34
CA ASP A 73 4.24 12.36 15.46
C ASP A 73 3.70 12.85 14.11
N LEU A 74 2.83 12.06 13.46
CA LEU A 74 2.07 12.46 12.26
C LEU A 74 0.67 12.93 12.70
N PRO A 75 0.02 13.95 12.10
CA PRO A 75 0.39 14.80 10.95
C PRO A 75 1.02 16.15 11.36
N THR A 76 2.01 16.59 10.58
CA THR A 76 2.65 17.93 10.73
C THR A 76 2.25 18.94 9.66
N LYS A 77 1.78 18.45 8.52
CA LYS A 77 1.12 19.25 7.49
C LYS A 77 -0.30 19.56 7.97
N ASN A 78 -0.73 20.81 7.85
CA ASN A 78 -2.11 21.19 8.15
C ASN A 78 -3.04 20.56 7.11
N TYR A 79 -3.55 19.38 7.44
CA TYR A 79 -4.53 18.68 6.64
C TYR A 79 -5.92 19.25 6.92
N ASP A 80 -6.42 20.08 6.00
CA ASP A 80 -7.76 20.64 6.10
C ASP A 80 -8.78 19.67 5.48
N ARG A 81 -9.47 18.90 6.32
CA ARG A 81 -10.62 18.07 5.90
C ARG A 81 -11.82 18.90 5.41
N SER A 82 -11.83 20.20 5.70
CA SER A 82 -12.95 21.10 5.42
C SER A 82 -12.87 21.77 4.05
N GLU A 83 -11.75 21.65 3.32
CA GLU A 83 -11.69 21.91 1.88
C GLU A 83 -12.77 21.04 1.21
N PRO A 84 -13.89 21.65 0.77
CA PRO A 84 -15.06 20.88 0.43
C PRO A 84 -14.76 20.13 -0.86
N SER A 85 -14.74 18.80 -0.77
CA SER A 85 -15.39 18.01 -1.81
C SER A 85 -16.71 18.74 -2.10
N HIS A 86 -16.88 19.37 -3.27
CA HIS A 86 -18.07 20.14 -3.64
C HIS A 86 -19.37 19.31 -3.72
N VAL A 87 -19.46 18.21 -2.98
CA VAL A 87 -20.64 17.38 -2.82
C VAL A 87 -21.17 17.58 -1.41
N PRO A 88 -22.46 17.91 -1.24
CA PRO A 88 -23.10 18.03 0.06
C PRO A 88 -22.76 16.84 0.96
N GLU A 89 -22.49 17.09 2.24
CA GLU A 89 -22.27 16.07 3.29
C GLU A 89 -23.38 15.00 3.35
N ASP A 90 -24.54 15.29 2.76
CA ASP A 90 -25.80 14.55 2.85
C ASP A 90 -25.90 13.25 2.00
N ILE A 91 -24.83 12.84 1.30
CA ILE A 91 -24.86 11.61 0.46
C ILE A 91 -23.93 10.51 0.99
N ARG A 92 -23.10 10.79 2.00
CA ARG A 92 -22.33 9.76 2.67
C ARG A 92 -23.25 9.17 3.75
N PRO A 93 -23.75 7.92 3.65
CA PRO A 93 -24.25 7.26 4.84
C PRO A 93 -23.12 7.34 5.88
N PRO A 94 -23.40 7.75 7.12
CA PRO A 94 -22.36 7.83 8.14
C PRO A 94 -21.63 6.50 8.17
N LEU A 95 -20.30 6.55 7.98
CA LEU A 95 -19.46 5.40 8.30
C LEU A 95 -19.54 5.28 9.83
N SER A 96 -20.48 4.46 10.31
CA SER A 96 -20.46 3.97 11.67
C SER A 96 -19.05 3.43 11.91
N ALA A 97 -18.46 3.73 13.08
CA ALA A 97 -17.41 2.86 13.59
C ALA A 97 -17.91 1.42 13.45
N PRO A 98 -17.09 0.46 12.98
CA PRO A 98 -17.56 -0.90 12.76
C PRO A 98 -18.29 -1.38 14.01
N ASP A 99 -19.57 -1.76 13.87
CA ASP A 99 -20.47 -2.13 14.97
C ASP A 99 -19.96 -3.33 15.81
N SER A 100 -18.85 -3.96 15.40
CA SER A 100 -18.19 -5.02 16.13
C SER A 100 -16.71 -5.11 15.76
N ASP A 101 -15.89 -5.58 16.70
CA ASP A 101 -14.51 -6.06 16.48
C ASP A 101 -14.41 -7.22 15.47
N ASN A 102 -15.55 -7.72 14.98
CA ASN A 102 -15.64 -8.81 14.02
C ASN A 102 -15.86 -8.27 12.60
N PRO A 103 -14.94 -8.52 11.66
CA PRO A 103 -15.24 -8.28 10.25
C PRO A 103 -16.44 -9.16 9.87
N LYS A 104 -17.52 -8.52 9.39
CA LYS A 104 -18.63 -9.26 8.77
C LYS A 104 -18.05 -10.00 7.56
N ASN A 105 -18.52 -11.24 7.34
CA ASN A 105 -18.18 -11.97 6.12
C ASN A 105 -18.47 -11.05 4.92
N PRO A 106 -17.50 -10.74 4.04
CA PRO A 106 -17.79 -9.94 2.86
C PRO A 106 -18.98 -10.59 2.15
N ALA A 107 -20.05 -9.83 1.95
CA ALA A 107 -21.23 -10.34 1.27
C ALA A 107 -20.74 -11.00 -0.02
N GLN A 108 -21.08 -12.29 -0.21
CA GLN A 108 -20.81 -12.99 -1.45
C GLN A 108 -21.50 -12.21 -2.56
N HIS A 109 -20.78 -11.30 -3.21
CA HIS A 109 -21.28 -10.62 -4.38
C HIS A 109 -21.33 -11.68 -5.48
N SER A 110 -22.50 -12.29 -5.61
CA SER A 110 -22.88 -13.21 -6.70
C SER A 110 -22.93 -12.52 -8.08
N GLY A 111 -22.44 -11.27 -8.17
CA GLY A 111 -22.19 -10.57 -9.42
C GLY A 111 -21.01 -11.21 -10.13
N GLN A 112 -21.31 -12.16 -11.02
CA GLN A 112 -20.39 -12.71 -12.00
C GLN A 112 -19.79 -11.59 -12.87
N SER A 113 -18.69 -10.99 -12.45
CA SER A 113 -17.78 -10.30 -13.35
C SER A 113 -16.93 -11.37 -14.03
N SER A 114 -17.22 -11.67 -15.30
CA SER A 114 -16.45 -12.56 -16.17
C SER A 114 -15.17 -11.90 -16.65
N LEU A 115 -14.29 -11.47 -15.74
CA LEU A 115 -12.90 -11.19 -16.10
C LEU A 115 -12.13 -12.52 -16.03
N SER A 116 -11.90 -13.13 -17.20
CA SER A 116 -10.85 -14.14 -17.37
C SER A 116 -9.53 -13.39 -17.36
N ARG A 117 -8.67 -13.64 -16.37
CA ARG A 117 -7.36 -13.02 -16.29
C ARG A 117 -6.28 -14.10 -16.34
N THR A 118 -5.31 -13.88 -17.21
CA THR A 118 -4.05 -14.62 -17.32
C THR A 118 -2.96 -13.70 -16.80
N ASP A 119 -2.54 -13.88 -15.55
CA ASP A 119 -1.20 -13.44 -15.15
C ASP A 119 -0.25 -14.61 -15.54
N ASP A 120 0.86 -14.28 -16.21
CA ASP A 120 1.96 -15.19 -16.61
C ASP A 120 1.65 -16.42 -17.49
N GLY A 121 0.52 -16.42 -18.20
CA GLY A 121 0.17 -17.52 -19.12
C GLY A 121 -0.25 -18.81 -18.41
N ILE A 122 -0.43 -18.79 -17.09
CA ILE A 122 -1.06 -19.88 -16.35
C ILE A 122 -2.53 -19.50 -16.13
N PRO A 123 -3.50 -20.24 -16.72
CA PRO A 123 -4.90 -19.99 -16.46
C PRO A 123 -5.20 -20.25 -14.98
N PHE A 124 -5.50 -19.17 -14.24
CA PHE A 124 -6.02 -19.28 -12.89
C PHE A 124 -7.43 -19.86 -12.99
N SER A 125 -7.55 -21.16 -12.73
CA SER A 125 -8.85 -21.79 -12.52
C SER A 125 -9.54 -21.06 -11.36
N ARG A 126 -10.77 -20.57 -11.57
CA ARG A 126 -11.65 -19.95 -10.54
C ARG A 126 -12.11 -21.00 -9.52
N SER A 127 -11.16 -21.65 -8.89
CA SER A 127 -11.36 -22.76 -8.00
C SER A 127 -11.18 -22.23 -6.57
N THR A 128 -12.32 -22.02 -5.92
CA THR A 128 -12.53 -21.83 -4.46
C THR A 128 -12.02 -20.53 -3.85
N ASP A 129 -12.80 -19.95 -2.94
CA ASP A 129 -12.37 -18.83 -2.10
C ASP A 129 -11.12 -19.25 -1.34
N ARG A 130 -9.98 -18.62 -1.67
CA ARG A 130 -8.70 -18.87 -1.01
C ARG A 130 -8.35 -17.65 -0.17
N TRP A 131 -8.05 -17.88 1.11
CA TRP A 131 -7.61 -16.84 2.02
C TRP A 131 -6.09 -16.82 2.06
N SER A 132 -5.51 -15.63 2.04
CA SER A 132 -4.08 -15.46 2.21
C SER A 132 -3.85 -14.29 3.16
N TYR A 133 -2.74 -14.37 3.88
CA TYR A 133 -2.22 -13.24 4.66
C TYR A 133 -0.70 -13.28 4.55
N GLU A 134 -0.08 -12.11 4.57
CA GLU A 134 1.35 -11.98 4.37
C GLU A 134 1.95 -11.08 5.43
N HIS A 135 3.02 -11.57 6.05
CA HIS A 135 3.71 -10.91 7.15
C HIS A 135 5.16 -10.58 6.76
N ARG A 136 5.40 -10.08 5.54
CA ARG A 136 6.76 -9.69 5.13
C ARG A 136 7.30 -8.49 5.90
N ALA A 137 6.42 -7.68 6.47
CA ALA A 137 6.83 -6.47 7.14
C ALA A 137 7.57 -6.74 8.46
N LYS A 138 8.90 -6.59 8.44
CA LYS A 138 9.74 -6.79 9.62
C LYS A 138 10.37 -5.50 10.16
N ASN A 139 10.28 -4.38 9.44
CA ASN A 139 11.10 -3.18 9.69
C ASN A 139 10.28 -1.97 10.05
N VAL A 140 9.70 -1.99 11.24
CA VAL A 140 8.99 -0.85 11.80
C VAL A 140 9.85 -0.18 12.87
N PRO A 141 9.90 1.17 12.93
CA PRO A 141 9.21 2.11 12.05
C PRO A 141 9.88 2.26 10.67
N ILE A 142 9.06 2.47 9.63
CA ILE A 142 9.46 2.94 8.30
C ILE A 142 9.51 4.46 8.31
N VAL A 143 10.65 5.06 7.98
CA VAL A 143 10.83 6.52 7.93
C VAL A 143 10.76 6.99 6.48
N TYR A 144 9.68 7.68 6.13
CA TYR A 144 9.46 8.25 4.80
C TYR A 144 10.02 9.66 4.67
N ASN A 145 10.62 9.98 3.53
CA ASN A 145 10.83 11.34 3.03
C ASN A 145 9.54 11.76 2.28
N PRO A 146 8.68 12.58 2.91
CA PRO A 146 7.42 12.98 2.30
C PRO A 146 7.67 14.01 1.19
N LEU A 147 6.64 14.31 0.42
CA LEU A 147 6.65 15.42 -0.52
C LEU A 147 6.80 16.76 0.24
N PRO A 148 7.45 17.76 -0.35
CA PRO A 148 7.36 19.14 0.13
C PRO A 148 5.91 19.64 0.20
N ASP A 149 5.62 20.63 1.05
CA ASP A 149 4.27 21.19 1.21
C ASP A 149 3.70 21.82 -0.08
N ASP A 150 4.58 22.20 -1.01
CA ASP A 150 4.23 22.72 -2.35
C ASP A 150 4.25 21.65 -3.45
N GLY A 151 4.37 20.36 -3.08
CA GLY A 151 4.43 19.21 -3.98
C GLY A 151 3.12 18.88 -4.72
N GLY A 152 2.17 19.81 -4.77
CA GLY A 152 0.91 19.67 -5.49
C GLY A 152 -0.15 18.84 -4.75
N LEU A 153 -1.09 18.28 -5.53
CA LEU A 153 -2.35 17.68 -5.07
C LEU A 153 -2.20 16.70 -3.90
N ILE A 154 -1.17 15.85 -3.93
CA ILE A 154 -1.02 14.75 -2.97
C ILE A 154 -0.07 15.08 -1.81
N SER A 155 0.58 16.25 -1.85
CA SER A 155 1.59 16.61 -0.85
C SER A 155 1.01 16.69 0.56
N LEU A 156 -0.20 17.20 0.75
CA LEU A 156 -0.83 17.25 2.07
C LEU A 156 -1.42 15.89 2.50
N HIS A 157 -1.56 14.97 1.54
CA HIS A 157 -2.27 13.71 1.72
C HIS A 157 -1.32 12.56 2.10
N ASP A 158 -0.03 12.62 1.74
CA ASP A 158 0.95 11.57 2.03
C ASP A 158 1.07 11.22 3.53
N GLN A 159 1.28 12.22 4.39
CA GLN A 159 1.36 12.05 5.85
C GLN A 159 0.03 11.62 6.44
N TYR A 160 -1.08 12.09 5.86
CA TYR A 160 -2.41 11.70 6.29
C TYR A 160 -2.65 10.20 6.02
N GLN A 161 -2.33 9.69 4.83
CA GLN A 161 -2.47 8.27 4.52
C GLN A 161 -1.50 7.39 5.34
N MET A 162 -0.28 7.86 5.62
CA MET A 162 0.63 7.20 6.57
C MET A 162 0.03 7.16 8.00
N SER A 163 -0.58 8.26 8.45
CA SER A 163 -1.24 8.32 9.77
C SER A 163 -2.45 7.37 9.87
N TYR A 164 -3.15 7.15 8.75
CA TYR A 164 -4.26 6.21 8.69
C TYR A 164 -3.80 4.78 8.98
N TRP A 165 -2.72 4.31 8.34
CA TRP A 165 -2.09 3.04 8.68
C TRP A 165 -1.64 2.97 10.15
N ASN A 166 -1.11 4.08 10.67
CA ASN A 166 -0.72 4.20 12.08
C ASN A 166 -1.86 4.07 13.09
N THR A 167 -3.12 4.18 12.65
CA THR A 167 -4.29 3.91 13.50
C THR A 167 -4.39 2.42 13.84
N TYR A 168 -3.90 1.54 12.95
CA TYR A 168 -4.03 0.08 13.08
C TYR A 168 -2.75 -0.57 13.59
N ALA A 169 -1.59 -0.06 13.19
CA ALA A 169 -0.29 -0.54 13.64
C ALA A 169 0.74 0.57 13.56
N ASP A 170 1.66 0.59 14.51
CA ASP A 170 2.74 1.57 14.55
C ASP A 170 3.78 1.31 13.43
N ILE A 171 3.56 1.90 12.24
CA ILE A 171 4.33 1.57 11.04
C ILE A 171 5.21 2.73 10.58
N TYR A 172 4.65 3.94 10.43
CA TYR A 172 5.29 5.03 9.70
C TYR A 172 5.73 6.18 10.59
N GLN A 173 6.88 6.75 10.23
CA GLN A 173 7.36 8.06 10.67
C GLN A 173 7.77 8.84 9.42
N VAL A 174 7.95 10.15 9.55
CA VAL A 174 8.44 10.97 8.43
C VAL A 174 9.70 11.70 8.82
N MET A 175 10.55 12.00 7.84
CA MET A 175 11.61 12.98 7.99
C MET A 175 11.17 14.34 7.44
N THR A 176 11.94 15.39 7.69
CA THR A 176 11.78 16.67 6.98
C THR A 176 11.84 16.42 5.47
N ALA A 177 10.82 16.88 4.75
CA ALA A 177 10.75 16.77 3.30
C ALA A 177 11.99 17.38 2.66
N THR A 178 12.68 16.59 1.84
CA THR A 178 13.88 17.07 1.15
C THR A 178 13.60 17.57 -0.27
N GLY A 179 12.45 17.18 -0.84
CA GLY A 179 12.12 17.41 -2.25
C GLY A 179 13.00 16.65 -3.25
N ASN A 180 13.94 15.85 -2.75
CA ASN A 180 14.85 15.04 -3.56
C ASN A 180 14.55 13.58 -3.28
N TRP A 181 14.10 12.86 -4.31
CA TRP A 181 13.94 11.41 -4.31
C TRP A 181 14.88 10.83 -5.37
N ALA A 182 15.32 9.60 -5.16
CA ALA A 182 16.09 8.86 -6.17
C ALA A 182 16.07 7.38 -5.87
N TRP A 183 15.83 6.56 -6.91
CA TRP A 183 15.93 5.12 -6.76
C TRP A 183 17.38 4.69 -6.49
N GLU A 184 17.52 3.63 -5.71
CA GLU A 184 18.76 3.05 -5.20
C GLU A 184 19.51 3.89 -4.15
N ASN A 185 18.81 4.80 -3.46
CA ASN A 185 19.41 5.63 -2.41
C ASN A 185 19.25 5.06 -0.98
N GLY A 186 18.55 3.92 -0.84
CA GLY A 186 18.28 3.27 0.45
C GLY A 186 17.34 4.06 1.38
N ARG A 187 16.39 4.82 0.82
CA ARG A 187 15.38 5.60 1.55
C ARG A 187 13.96 5.22 1.13
N TYR A 188 12.99 5.71 1.87
CA TYR A 188 11.60 5.55 1.51
C TYR A 188 11.12 6.91 1.02
N ASP A 189 10.95 7.08 -0.30
CA ASP A 189 10.62 8.37 -0.88
C ASP A 189 9.18 8.42 -1.42
N GLN A 190 8.51 9.55 -1.20
CA GLN A 190 7.33 9.92 -1.99
C GLN A 190 7.82 10.71 -3.21
N ALA A 191 7.82 10.09 -4.39
CA ALA A 191 8.35 10.66 -5.62
C ALA A 191 7.37 11.66 -6.29
N GLY A 192 6.08 11.57 -5.96
CA GLY A 192 5.05 12.46 -6.50
C GLY A 192 4.56 12.03 -7.88
N PHE A 193 4.20 13.01 -8.72
CA PHE A 193 3.78 12.77 -10.10
C PHE A 193 4.99 12.72 -11.04
N VAL A 194 5.39 11.51 -11.43
CA VAL A 194 6.64 11.28 -12.16
C VAL A 194 6.36 11.02 -13.65
N ASN A 195 6.97 11.80 -14.53
CA ASN A 195 6.80 11.58 -15.98
C ASN A 195 7.48 10.28 -16.45
N ASN A 196 7.08 9.78 -17.62
CA ASN A 196 7.57 8.50 -18.14
C ASN A 196 9.09 8.44 -18.36
N ALA A 197 9.71 9.55 -18.78
CA ALA A 197 11.15 9.60 -19.00
C ALA A 197 11.92 9.48 -17.67
N THR A 198 11.42 10.13 -16.62
CA THR A 198 11.98 10.01 -15.27
C THR A 198 11.79 8.60 -14.71
N MET A 199 10.62 7.97 -14.92
CA MET A 199 10.41 6.55 -14.54
C MET A 199 11.46 5.64 -15.18
N ILE A 200 11.68 5.76 -16.49
CA ILE A 200 12.70 4.96 -17.20
C ILE A 200 14.10 5.24 -16.65
N ALA A 201 14.42 6.50 -16.39
CA ALA A 201 15.73 6.89 -15.89
C ALA A 201 16.01 6.35 -14.47
N GLN A 202 14.98 6.27 -13.62
CA GLN A 202 15.11 5.89 -12.21
C GLN A 202 14.97 4.37 -12.04
N PHE A 203 13.96 3.76 -12.66
CA PHE A 203 13.61 2.36 -12.45
C PHE A 203 13.95 1.43 -13.63
N GLY A 204 14.46 1.98 -14.74
CA GLY A 204 14.76 1.22 -15.96
C GLY A 204 13.53 0.85 -16.80
N GLU A 205 12.33 1.29 -16.40
CA GLU A 205 11.07 0.99 -17.06
C GLU A 205 10.11 2.19 -17.03
N GLY A 206 9.30 2.32 -18.07
CA GLY A 206 8.25 3.34 -18.14
C GLY A 206 6.94 2.90 -17.48
N TRP A 207 5.95 3.77 -17.53
CA TRP A 207 4.59 3.46 -17.13
C TRP A 207 3.97 2.41 -18.05
N GLY A 208 3.29 1.42 -17.46
CA GLY A 208 2.37 0.58 -18.20
C GLY A 208 1.15 1.37 -18.70
N ALA A 209 0.50 0.88 -19.76
CA ALA A 209 -0.67 1.52 -20.37
C ALA A 209 -1.85 1.71 -19.41
N THR A 210 -1.84 0.96 -18.31
CA THR A 210 -2.86 0.96 -17.27
C THR A 210 -2.18 0.96 -15.92
N THR A 211 -1.25 1.88 -15.65
CA THR A 211 -0.53 1.96 -14.37
C THR A 211 -0.80 3.32 -13.72
N LEU A 212 -1.64 3.38 -12.69
CA LEU A 212 -2.02 4.59 -11.96
C LEU A 212 -0.87 5.07 -11.07
N ALA A 213 -0.30 4.17 -10.29
CA ALA A 213 0.82 4.43 -9.41
C ALA A 213 1.64 3.15 -9.29
N VAL A 214 2.86 3.28 -8.76
CA VAL A 214 3.72 2.16 -8.41
C VAL A 214 4.48 2.48 -7.14
N CYS A 215 4.49 1.54 -6.21
CA CYS A 215 5.47 1.40 -5.16
C CYS A 215 6.59 0.46 -5.63
N TRP A 216 7.76 1.02 -5.93
CA TRP A 216 8.97 0.25 -6.17
C TRP A 216 9.64 -0.02 -4.84
N SER A 217 9.92 -1.28 -4.51
CA SER A 217 10.56 -1.62 -3.23
C SER A 217 11.74 -2.55 -3.41
N ARG A 218 12.77 -2.36 -2.57
CA ARG A 218 13.94 -3.22 -2.47
C ARG A 218 14.01 -3.88 -1.11
N TRP A 219 14.35 -5.15 -1.13
CA TRP A 219 14.39 -6.00 0.05
C TRP A 219 15.70 -6.78 0.05
N ASP A 220 16.25 -7.07 1.23
CA ASP A 220 17.31 -8.05 1.36
C ASP A 220 16.77 -9.50 1.39
N TYR A 221 17.68 -10.46 1.39
CA TYR A 221 17.37 -11.89 1.45
C TYR A 221 16.70 -12.35 2.76
N THR A 222 16.72 -11.54 3.82
CA THR A 222 16.06 -11.83 5.11
C THR A 222 14.60 -11.33 5.14
N GLY A 223 14.20 -10.57 4.11
CA GLY A 223 12.92 -9.86 4.06
C GLY A 223 12.98 -8.50 4.75
N PHE A 224 14.16 -7.94 4.97
CA PHE A 224 14.34 -6.57 5.43
C PHE A 224 14.06 -5.63 4.24
N SER A 225 13.04 -4.78 4.33
CA SER A 225 12.82 -3.69 3.38
C SER A 225 13.91 -2.63 3.53
N ILE A 226 14.62 -2.36 2.45
CA ILE A 226 15.75 -1.42 2.35
C ILE A 226 15.24 -0.06 1.89
N GLU A 227 14.32 -0.05 0.93
CA GLU A 227 13.92 1.12 0.15
C GLU A 227 12.50 0.91 -0.37
N ALA A 228 11.69 1.98 -0.40
CA ALA A 228 10.43 1.95 -1.14
C ALA A 228 10.02 3.33 -1.63
N ASP A 229 9.90 3.45 -2.95
CA ASP A 229 9.59 4.70 -3.65
C ASP A 229 8.22 4.64 -4.29
N ILE A 230 7.38 5.62 -3.97
CA ILE A 230 6.00 5.70 -4.47
C ILE A 230 5.91 6.81 -5.51
N ALA A 231 5.58 6.43 -6.74
CA ALA A 231 5.37 7.34 -7.86
C ALA A 231 3.93 7.23 -8.37
N MET A 232 3.35 8.36 -8.74
CA MET A 232 2.03 8.46 -9.37
C MET A 232 2.16 8.87 -10.84
N ASN A 233 1.34 8.28 -11.70
CA ASN A 233 1.40 8.49 -13.13
C ASN A 233 0.64 9.78 -13.55
N PRO A 234 1.34 10.81 -14.07
CA PRO A 234 0.73 12.09 -14.45
C PRO A 234 -0.14 12.01 -15.71
N ALA A 235 -0.16 10.88 -16.43
CA ALA A 235 -1.00 10.71 -17.62
C ALA A 235 -2.50 10.59 -17.28
N TYR A 236 -2.83 10.33 -16.02
CA TYR A 236 -4.20 10.24 -15.53
C TYR A 236 -4.67 11.56 -14.91
N SER A 237 -5.99 11.76 -14.92
CA SER A 237 -6.61 12.88 -14.22
C SER A 237 -6.90 12.46 -12.78
N TRP A 238 -6.37 13.21 -11.83
CA TRP A 238 -6.43 12.89 -10.40
C TRP A 238 -7.36 13.81 -9.63
N THR A 239 -7.94 13.28 -8.57
CA THR A 239 -8.74 14.03 -7.60
C THR A 239 -8.58 13.42 -6.22
N VAL A 240 -8.73 14.22 -5.18
CA VAL A 240 -8.85 13.75 -3.78
C VAL A 240 -10.32 13.67 -3.34
N ASN A 241 -11.25 14.03 -4.22
CA ASN A 241 -12.68 13.89 -3.98
C ASN A 241 -13.19 12.52 -4.43
N ASP A 242 -13.45 11.63 -3.46
CA ASP A 242 -14.05 10.30 -3.67
C ASP A 242 -15.33 10.31 -4.50
N TYR A 243 -16.16 11.35 -4.38
CA TYR A 243 -17.41 11.39 -5.15
C TYR A 243 -17.17 11.71 -6.62
N SER A 244 -16.16 12.52 -6.93
CA SER A 244 -15.84 12.86 -8.32
C SER A 244 -15.49 11.62 -9.13
N THR A 245 -14.87 10.61 -8.53
CA THR A 245 -14.54 9.35 -9.21
C THR A 245 -15.77 8.45 -9.41
N TYR A 246 -16.78 8.55 -8.55
CA TYR A 246 -18.04 7.82 -8.72
C TYR A 246 -18.84 8.26 -9.96
N TYR A 247 -18.79 9.55 -10.29
CA TYR A 247 -19.54 10.14 -11.41
C TYR A 247 -18.72 10.34 -12.68
N ASN A 248 -17.40 10.14 -12.63
CA ASN A 248 -16.51 10.31 -13.76
C ASN A 248 -15.42 9.24 -13.77
N SER A 249 -15.58 8.24 -14.64
CA SER A 249 -14.64 7.12 -14.79
C SER A 249 -13.27 7.51 -15.35
N ASN A 250 -13.07 8.78 -15.73
CA ASN A 250 -11.76 9.30 -16.15
C ASN A 250 -11.01 10.01 -15.01
N LEU A 251 -11.61 10.15 -13.83
CA LEU A 251 -10.98 10.70 -12.64
C LEU A 251 -10.61 9.58 -11.68
N PHE A 252 -9.38 9.61 -11.18
CA PHE A 252 -8.83 8.62 -10.26
C PHE A 252 -8.60 9.23 -8.88
N ASN A 253 -8.88 8.44 -7.85
CA ASN A 253 -8.80 8.92 -6.48
C ASN A 253 -7.36 8.79 -5.97
N ALA A 254 -6.72 9.94 -5.78
CA ALA A 254 -5.33 9.99 -5.36
C ALA A 254 -5.13 9.48 -3.93
N ASP A 255 -6.07 9.74 -3.02
CA ASP A 255 -5.99 9.31 -1.62
C ASP A 255 -6.03 7.79 -1.49
N ARG A 256 -6.99 7.13 -2.13
CA ARG A 256 -7.12 5.67 -2.12
C ARG A 256 -5.94 5.00 -2.81
N THR A 257 -5.47 5.57 -3.91
CA THR A 257 -4.30 5.06 -4.62
C THR A 257 -3.05 5.20 -3.76
N LEU A 258 -2.83 6.36 -3.14
CA LEU A 258 -1.68 6.59 -2.27
C LEU A 258 -1.71 5.70 -1.03
N LEU A 259 -2.89 5.52 -0.42
CA LEU A 259 -3.07 4.62 0.72
C LEU A 259 -2.70 3.17 0.36
N HIS A 260 -3.08 2.73 -0.85
CA HIS A 260 -2.73 1.42 -1.41
C HIS A 260 -1.21 1.27 -1.59
N GLU A 261 -0.57 2.22 -2.29
CA GLU A 261 0.88 2.17 -2.53
C GLU A 261 1.70 2.26 -1.24
N ILE A 262 1.23 3.03 -0.25
CA ILE A 262 1.82 3.03 1.10
C ILE A 262 1.76 1.62 1.70
N GLY A 263 0.63 0.91 1.58
CA GLY A 263 0.55 -0.49 2.02
C GLY A 263 1.62 -1.40 1.38
N HIS A 264 1.94 -1.18 0.10
CA HIS A 264 3.02 -1.91 -0.57
C HIS A 264 4.41 -1.62 0.01
N SER A 265 4.66 -0.40 0.52
CA SER A 265 5.93 -0.06 1.17
C SER A 265 6.17 -0.83 2.47
N TRP A 266 5.08 -1.19 3.15
CA TRP A 266 5.09 -2.11 4.29
C TRP A 266 5.25 -3.58 3.86
N GLY A 267 5.24 -3.86 2.55
CA GLY A 267 5.37 -5.22 2.02
C GLY A 267 4.05 -5.97 1.90
N LEU A 268 2.91 -5.28 2.05
CA LEU A 268 1.62 -5.89 1.74
C LEU A 268 1.51 -6.12 0.22
N GLN A 269 1.03 -7.28 -0.16
CA GLN A 269 0.71 -7.60 -1.56
C GLN A 269 -0.75 -7.28 -1.86
N HIS A 270 -1.09 -7.37 -3.14
CA HIS A 270 -2.48 -7.27 -3.56
C HIS A 270 -3.37 -8.30 -2.86
N GLN A 271 -4.56 -7.87 -2.42
CA GLN A 271 -5.62 -8.73 -1.91
C GLN A 271 -6.87 -8.52 -2.76
N TRP A 272 -7.24 -9.54 -3.53
CA TRP A 272 -8.28 -9.46 -4.57
C TRP A 272 -9.72 -9.49 -4.04
N THR A 273 -9.92 -9.30 -2.74
CA THR A 273 -11.25 -9.15 -2.16
C THR A 273 -11.77 -7.74 -2.43
N THR A 274 -13.04 -7.60 -2.83
CA THR A 274 -13.60 -6.34 -3.34
C THR A 274 -13.55 -5.17 -2.36
N LEU A 275 -13.39 -5.43 -1.06
CA LEU A 275 -13.38 -4.41 -0.01
C LEU A 275 -11.98 -4.12 0.55
N SER A 276 -10.94 -4.82 0.09
CA SER A 276 -9.58 -4.58 0.59
C SER A 276 -9.01 -3.29 0.03
N VAL A 277 -8.36 -2.49 0.89
CA VAL A 277 -7.54 -1.36 0.45
C VAL A 277 -6.37 -1.82 -0.42
N MET A 278 -5.89 -3.05 -0.22
CA MET A 278 -4.87 -3.69 -1.04
C MET A 278 -5.45 -4.39 -2.28
N ASN A 279 -6.76 -4.24 -2.56
CA ASN A 279 -7.28 -4.53 -3.90
C ASN A 279 -6.93 -3.37 -4.86
N TYR A 280 -7.31 -3.44 -6.14
CA TYR A 280 -7.11 -2.32 -7.06
C TYR A 280 -7.62 -1.01 -6.45
N ALA A 281 -6.81 0.05 -6.57
CA ALA A 281 -7.30 1.40 -6.37
C ALA A 281 -8.55 1.61 -7.26
N PRO A 282 -9.71 1.96 -6.68
CA PRO A 282 -10.98 2.04 -7.40
C PRO A 282 -11.02 3.19 -8.42
#